data_AF-A0A2A4CRU3-F1
#
_entry.id   AF-A0A2A4CRU3-F1
#
_cell.length_a   1.000
_cell.length_b   1.000
_cell.length_c   1.000
_cell.angle_alpha   90.00
_cell.angle_beta   90.00
_cell.angle_gamma   90.00
#
_symmetry.space_group_name_H-M   'P 1'
#
loop_
_entity.id
_entity.type
_entity.pdbx_description
1 polymer ?
#
loop_
_entity_poly.entity_id
_entity_poly.type
_entity_poly.pdbx_seq_one_letter_code
_entity_poly.pdbx_strand_id
1 'polypeptide(L)'
;MVFCGALGGPALAETSPFCGETGSDVWPAQAQAMVGAWTIRHMAGWVEMGGMVMPFPSDPAADEVFISVEGAEMVLDHPEAQQPMVMRRAEEPRWTGSDKARPAPGAKDPLLKPDDAALAVAGCDQLELPRVIGNSTATVDGAQMTFTMRLMLLDPNTLYGAFQADVVANGVPVVARRAVLLNRANP
;
A
#
# COMPACT_ATOMS: atom_id res chain seq x y z
N MET A 1 48.67 6.29 26.85
CA MET A 1 47.26 6.62 26.59
C MET A 1 47.20 7.41 25.30
N VAL A 2 46.65 6.83 24.23
CA VAL A 2 46.31 7.58 23.00
C VAL A 2 44.86 7.26 22.72
N PHE A 3 44.00 8.26 22.94
CA PHE A 3 42.59 8.22 22.55
C PHE A 3 42.53 8.52 21.05
N CYS A 4 42.14 7.54 20.23
CA CYS A 4 41.80 7.76 18.83
C CYS A 4 40.27 7.84 18.75
N GLY A 5 39.73 9.06 18.78
CA GLY A 5 38.31 9.32 18.62
C GLY A 5 37.93 9.21 17.14
N ALA A 6 37.28 8.11 16.75
CA ALA A 6 36.61 8.02 15.47
C ALA A 6 35.32 8.87 15.54
N LEU A 7 35.30 9.98 14.81
CA LEU A 7 34.10 10.76 14.53
C LEU A 7 33.23 9.96 13.54
N GLY A 8 32.27 9.21 14.06
CA GLY A 8 31.15 8.72 13.25
C GLY A 8 30.24 9.90 12.91
N GLY A 9 30.31 10.40 11.68
CA GLY A 9 29.30 11.34 11.17
C GLY A 9 27.93 10.66 11.13
N PRO A 10 26.83 11.42 11.24
CA PRO A 10 25.49 10.85 11.10
C PRO A 10 25.35 10.34 9.66
N ALA A 11 25.04 9.05 9.50
CA ALA A 11 24.56 8.53 8.23
C ALA A 11 23.25 9.27 7.93
N LEU A 12 23.26 10.15 6.92
CA LEU A 12 22.01 10.63 6.34
C LEU A 12 21.31 9.40 5.78
N ALA A 13 20.04 9.19 6.15
CA ALA A 13 19.22 8.18 5.50
C ALA A 13 19.29 8.43 3.99
N GLU A 14 19.78 7.44 3.24
CA GLU A 14 19.89 7.57 1.78
C GLU A 14 18.49 7.75 1.21
N THR A 15 18.28 8.85 0.49
CA THR A 15 17.03 9.11 -0.22
C THR A 15 16.83 8.02 -1.27
N SER A 16 15.60 7.51 -1.36
CA SER A 16 15.23 6.48 -2.32
C SER A 16 15.56 6.91 -3.75
N PRO A 17 16.04 6.00 -4.62
CA PRO A 17 16.31 6.31 -6.02
C PRO A 17 15.05 6.72 -6.79
N PHE A 18 13.87 6.49 -6.24
CA PHE A 18 12.60 6.82 -6.88
C PHE A 18 12.10 8.24 -6.56
N CYS A 19 12.73 8.95 -5.61
CA CYS A 19 12.32 10.28 -5.24
C CYS A 19 12.55 11.29 -6.37
N GLY A 20 11.52 12.05 -6.71
CA GLY A 20 11.57 13.14 -7.68
C GLY A 20 11.43 12.68 -9.15
N GLU A 21 11.35 11.37 -9.39
CA GLU A 21 11.16 10.80 -10.71
C GLU A 21 9.67 10.77 -11.10
N THR A 22 9.02 11.93 -11.26
CA THR A 22 7.55 11.98 -11.46
C THR A 22 7.09 12.08 -12.92
N GLY A 23 7.95 11.76 -13.90
CA GLY A 23 7.67 11.86 -15.34
C GLY A 23 6.90 10.66 -15.95
N SER A 24 6.36 10.80 -17.17
CA SER A 24 5.78 9.67 -17.92
C SER A 24 6.82 8.83 -18.65
N ASP A 25 7.99 9.41 -18.92
CA ASP A 25 9.17 8.81 -19.53
C ASP A 25 9.89 7.82 -18.58
N VAL A 26 9.86 8.07 -17.28
CA VAL A 26 10.43 7.19 -16.24
C VAL A 26 9.49 6.07 -15.79
N TRP A 27 8.19 6.19 -16.12
CA TRP A 27 7.16 5.24 -15.69
C TRP A 27 7.46 3.78 -16.04
N PRO A 28 7.94 3.42 -17.26
CA PRO A 28 8.24 2.02 -17.57
C PRO A 28 9.30 1.40 -16.65
N ALA A 29 10.34 2.14 -16.27
CA ALA A 29 11.37 1.66 -15.35
C ALA A 29 10.83 1.47 -13.93
N GLN A 30 10.00 2.41 -13.47
CA GLN A 30 9.35 2.34 -12.15
C GLN A 30 8.34 1.20 -12.07
N ALA A 31 7.56 1.00 -13.13
CA ALA A 31 6.66 -0.12 -13.26
C ALA A 31 7.42 -1.44 -13.19
N GLN A 32 8.55 -1.55 -13.92
CA GLN A 32 9.41 -2.71 -13.88
C GLN A 32 10.01 -2.96 -12.48
N ALA A 33 10.32 -1.90 -11.73
CA ALA A 33 10.80 -2.02 -10.35
C ALA A 33 9.77 -2.60 -9.37
N MET A 34 8.47 -2.58 -9.70
CA MET A 34 7.42 -3.22 -8.90
C MET A 34 7.20 -4.69 -9.27
N VAL A 35 7.65 -5.14 -10.44
CA VAL A 35 7.43 -6.52 -10.93
C VAL A 35 8.15 -7.54 -10.05
N GLY A 36 7.50 -8.66 -9.75
CA GLY A 36 8.05 -9.82 -9.05
C GLY A 36 7.17 -10.32 -7.91
N ALA A 37 7.72 -11.23 -7.11
CA ALA A 37 7.05 -11.80 -5.94
C ALA A 37 7.22 -10.90 -4.71
N TRP A 38 6.12 -10.75 -3.97
CA TRP A 38 6.04 -9.93 -2.77
C TRP A 38 5.28 -10.66 -1.67
N THR A 39 5.68 -10.42 -0.44
CA THR A 39 4.94 -10.81 0.76
C THR A 39 4.12 -9.62 1.24
N ILE A 40 2.80 -9.71 1.21
CA ILE A 40 1.87 -8.68 1.68
C ILE A 40 1.48 -8.93 3.13
N ARG A 41 1.59 -7.89 3.96
CA ARG A 41 1.09 -7.88 5.33
C ARG A 41 -0.09 -6.93 5.44
N HIS A 42 -1.22 -7.47 5.85
CA HIS A 42 -2.42 -6.70 6.14
C HIS A 42 -2.36 -6.18 7.56
N MET A 43 -2.06 -4.90 7.70
CA MET A 43 -2.03 -4.26 9.00
C MET A 43 -3.48 -3.99 9.48
N ALA A 44 -3.63 -3.51 10.71
CA ALA A 44 -4.94 -3.16 11.24
C ALA A 44 -5.65 -2.07 10.40
N GLY A 45 -6.93 -1.88 10.61
CA GLY A 45 -7.74 -0.94 9.86
C GLY A 45 -9.07 -0.66 10.54
N TRP A 46 -10.07 -0.32 9.73
CA TRP A 46 -11.44 -0.09 10.19
C TRP A 46 -12.46 -0.59 9.18
N VAL A 47 -13.65 -0.89 9.69
CA VAL A 47 -14.84 -1.18 8.91
C VAL A 47 -15.89 -0.11 9.23
N GLU A 48 -16.44 0.51 8.20
CA GLU A 48 -17.60 1.39 8.28
C GLU A 48 -18.84 0.62 7.82
N MET A 49 -19.89 0.56 8.65
CA MET A 49 -21.14 -0.12 8.34
C MET A 49 -22.30 0.62 8.99
N GLY A 50 -23.27 1.10 8.19
CA GLY A 50 -24.47 1.76 8.71
C GLY A 50 -24.18 2.96 9.62
N GLY A 51 -23.12 3.72 9.35
CA GLY A 51 -22.68 4.86 10.16
C GLY A 51 -21.89 4.51 11.42
N MET A 52 -21.68 3.22 11.70
CA MET A 52 -20.77 2.76 12.75
C MET A 52 -19.37 2.53 12.17
N VAL A 53 -18.33 2.89 12.92
CA VAL A 53 -16.93 2.55 12.61
C VAL A 53 -16.43 1.56 13.65
N MET A 54 -15.89 0.43 13.20
CA MET A 54 -15.36 -0.64 14.04
C MET A 54 -13.90 -0.90 13.71
N PRO A 55 -13.06 -1.28 14.70
CA PRO A 55 -11.68 -1.68 14.41
C PRO A 55 -11.66 -2.98 13.58
N PHE A 56 -10.74 -3.03 12.61
CA PHE A 56 -10.42 -4.24 11.86
C PHE A 56 -9.02 -4.70 12.30
N PRO A 57 -8.86 -5.84 12.99
CA PRO A 57 -7.53 -6.30 13.39
C PRO A 57 -6.61 -6.56 12.19
N SER A 58 -5.31 -6.49 12.44
CA SER A 58 -4.30 -6.95 11.48
C SER A 58 -4.41 -8.45 11.24
N ASP A 59 -4.02 -8.89 10.06
CA ASP A 59 -3.82 -10.31 9.79
C ASP A 59 -2.49 -10.77 10.40
N PRO A 60 -2.46 -11.85 11.21
CA PRO A 60 -1.20 -12.40 11.70
C PRO A 60 -0.36 -13.06 10.60
N ALA A 61 -0.99 -13.51 9.50
CA ALA A 61 -0.32 -14.11 8.37
C ALA A 61 0.12 -13.05 7.35
N ALA A 62 1.10 -13.43 6.55
CA ALA A 62 1.46 -12.67 5.37
C ALA A 62 1.21 -13.56 4.16
N ASP A 63 0.65 -12.97 3.11
CA ASP A 63 0.32 -13.69 1.88
C ASP A 63 1.38 -13.41 0.82
N GLU A 64 1.52 -14.31 -0.15
CA GLU A 64 2.34 -14.06 -1.33
C GLU A 64 1.47 -13.49 -2.45
N VAL A 65 1.94 -12.39 -3.04
CA VAL A 65 1.36 -11.78 -4.24
C VAL A 65 2.41 -11.66 -5.32
N PHE A 66 1.97 -11.66 -6.57
CA PHE A 66 2.86 -11.49 -7.71
C PHE A 66 2.43 -10.28 -8.53
N ILE A 67 3.37 -9.39 -8.81
CA ILE A 67 3.16 -8.27 -9.71
C ILE A 67 3.82 -8.60 -11.04
N SER A 68 3.05 -8.57 -12.12
CA SER A 68 3.52 -8.84 -13.49
C SER A 68 3.17 -7.68 -14.43
N VAL A 69 3.75 -7.68 -15.63
CA VAL A 69 3.29 -6.86 -16.76
C VAL A 69 2.75 -7.79 -17.82
N GLU A 70 1.48 -7.61 -18.18
CA GLU A 70 0.76 -8.37 -19.19
C GLU A 70 0.37 -7.43 -20.33
N GLY A 71 1.15 -7.47 -21.42
CA GLY A 71 1.02 -6.50 -22.51
C GLY A 71 1.35 -5.08 -22.05
N ALA A 72 0.34 -4.21 -21.97
CA ALA A 72 0.49 -2.82 -21.52
C ALA A 72 0.01 -2.60 -20.09
N GLU A 73 -0.52 -3.63 -19.42
CA GLU A 73 -1.12 -3.52 -18.10
C GLU A 73 -0.20 -4.14 -17.05
N MET A 74 -0.15 -3.53 -15.87
CA MET A 74 0.46 -4.15 -14.70
C MET A 74 -0.63 -4.90 -13.94
N VAL A 75 -0.35 -6.11 -13.48
CA VAL A 75 -1.32 -6.96 -12.83
C VAL A 75 -0.77 -7.42 -11.49
N LEU A 76 -1.58 -7.32 -10.43
CA LEU A 76 -1.32 -7.94 -9.14
C LEU A 76 -2.19 -9.19 -9.02
N ASP A 77 -1.54 -10.34 -8.92
CA ASP A 77 -2.18 -11.63 -8.69
C ASP A 77 -2.03 -12.04 -7.23
N HIS A 78 -3.08 -12.66 -6.69
CA HIS A 78 -3.14 -13.19 -5.33
C HIS A 78 -3.81 -14.57 -5.39
N PRO A 79 -3.24 -15.63 -4.76
CA PRO A 79 -3.75 -16.99 -4.89
C PRO A 79 -5.23 -17.17 -4.54
N GLU A 80 -5.74 -16.37 -3.60
CA GLU A 80 -7.14 -16.38 -3.17
C GLU A 80 -8.05 -15.39 -3.93
N ALA A 81 -7.51 -14.58 -4.83
CA ALA A 81 -8.31 -13.65 -5.61
C ALA A 81 -9.07 -14.39 -6.73
N GLN A 82 -10.35 -14.05 -6.92
CA GLN A 82 -11.16 -14.60 -8.02
C GLN A 82 -10.74 -14.07 -9.38
N GLN A 83 -10.15 -12.87 -9.41
CA GLN A 83 -9.65 -12.21 -10.60
C GLN A 83 -8.38 -11.42 -10.24
N PRO A 84 -7.38 -11.39 -11.13
CA PRO A 84 -6.22 -10.53 -10.95
C PRO A 84 -6.64 -9.06 -10.88
N MET A 85 -5.85 -8.26 -10.17
CA MET A 85 -6.07 -6.84 -10.03
C MET A 85 -5.25 -6.08 -11.07
N VAL A 86 -5.93 -5.43 -12.00
CA VAL A 86 -5.27 -4.55 -12.98
C VAL A 86 -4.86 -3.26 -12.28
N MET A 87 -3.56 -2.98 -12.30
CA MET A 87 -2.92 -1.82 -11.70
C MET A 87 -2.51 -0.82 -12.77
N ARG A 88 -2.74 0.45 -12.49
CA ARG A 88 -2.36 1.59 -13.33
C ARG A 88 -1.63 2.64 -12.49
N ARG A 89 -0.84 3.47 -13.17
CA ARG A 89 -0.25 4.65 -12.54
C ARG A 89 -1.36 5.48 -11.86
N ALA A 90 -1.11 5.90 -10.63
CA ALA A 90 -2.02 6.75 -9.89
C ALA A 90 -1.84 8.22 -10.29
N GLU A 91 -2.92 8.83 -10.77
CA GLU A 91 -3.05 10.29 -10.98
C GLU A 91 -3.83 10.95 -9.83
N GLU A 92 -4.10 10.20 -8.76
CA GLU A 92 -4.82 10.69 -7.60
C GLU A 92 -4.04 11.76 -6.83
N PRO A 93 -4.74 12.68 -6.14
CA PRO A 93 -4.12 13.63 -5.23
C PRO A 93 -3.43 12.92 -4.05
N ARG A 94 -2.96 13.71 -3.07
CA ARG A 94 -2.36 13.19 -1.83
C ARG A 94 -3.23 12.12 -1.19
N TRP A 95 -2.64 10.99 -0.80
CA TRP A 95 -3.33 10.01 0.02
C TRP A 95 -3.12 10.38 1.49
N THR A 96 -4.21 10.71 2.16
CA THR A 96 -4.18 11.21 3.54
C THR A 96 -4.18 10.10 4.57
N GLY A 97 -4.58 8.87 4.20
CA GLY A 97 -4.77 7.77 5.13
C GLY A 97 -5.90 8.08 6.12
N SER A 98 -6.98 7.29 6.08
CA SER A 98 -8.04 7.29 7.11
C SER A 98 -8.84 8.57 7.41
N ASP A 99 -8.62 9.70 6.74
CA ASP A 99 -9.25 11.00 7.08
C ASP A 99 -10.79 11.03 6.99
N LYS A 100 -11.43 10.02 6.39
CA LYS A 100 -12.89 9.89 6.37
C LYS A 100 -13.49 8.94 7.41
N ALA A 101 -12.68 8.10 8.04
CA ALA A 101 -13.18 7.22 9.09
C ALA A 101 -12.91 7.84 10.45
N ARG A 102 -13.98 8.25 11.14
CA ARG A 102 -13.89 8.63 12.55
C ARG A 102 -13.36 7.41 13.31
N PRO A 103 -12.16 7.44 13.92
CA PRO A 103 -11.71 6.32 14.74
C PRO A 103 -12.74 6.07 15.83
N ALA A 104 -13.10 4.80 16.04
CA ALA A 104 -13.99 4.42 17.12
C ALA A 104 -13.37 4.87 18.47
N PRO A 105 -14.16 5.27 19.48
CA PRO A 105 -13.62 5.56 20.80
C PRO A 105 -12.80 4.37 21.32
N GLY A 106 -11.49 4.59 21.56
CA GLY A 106 -10.57 3.54 22.00
C GLY A 106 -9.89 2.72 20.89
N ALA A 107 -10.17 3.00 19.61
CA ALA A 107 -9.36 2.50 18.52
C ALA A 107 -7.96 3.11 18.64
N LYS A 108 -6.94 2.26 18.82
CA LYS A 108 -5.56 2.68 18.59
C LYS A 108 -5.44 2.93 17.09
N ASP A 109 -4.99 4.13 16.69
CA ASP A 109 -4.78 4.48 15.29
C ASP A 109 -4.08 3.33 14.57
N PRO A 110 -4.77 2.65 13.64
CA PRO A 110 -4.08 1.71 12.82
C PRO A 110 -3.52 2.53 11.64
N LEU A 111 -2.18 2.70 11.69
CA LEU A 111 -1.22 2.73 10.56
C LEU A 111 -0.60 4.09 10.22
N LEU A 112 0.72 4.01 10.00
CA LEU A 112 1.58 5.04 9.42
C LEU A 112 0.82 5.81 8.34
N LYS A 113 0.76 7.14 8.42
CA LYS A 113 0.20 7.92 7.32
C LYS A 113 1.07 7.69 6.08
N PRO A 114 0.52 7.74 4.85
CA PRO A 114 1.33 7.60 3.65
C PRO A 114 2.53 8.56 3.61
N ASP A 115 2.36 9.79 4.11
CA ASP A 115 3.46 10.76 4.27
C ASP A 115 4.52 10.30 5.27
N ASP A 116 4.12 9.72 6.41
CA ASP A 116 5.06 9.22 7.42
C ASP A 116 5.87 8.03 6.87
N ALA A 117 5.22 7.15 6.09
CA ALA A 117 5.88 6.03 5.43
C ALA A 117 6.88 6.49 4.36
N ALA A 118 6.46 7.43 3.50
CA ALA A 118 7.32 8.02 2.49
C ALA A 118 8.54 8.70 3.11
N LEU A 119 8.33 9.52 4.14
CA LEU A 119 9.42 10.21 4.81
C LEU A 119 10.37 9.25 5.54
N ALA A 120 9.83 8.26 6.26
CA ALA A 120 10.64 7.37 7.09
C ALA A 120 11.49 6.37 6.28
N VAL A 121 11.00 5.94 5.11
CA VAL A 121 11.67 4.91 4.29
C VAL A 121 12.34 5.52 3.06
N ALA A 122 11.63 6.37 2.32
CA ALA A 122 12.13 6.93 1.07
C ALA A 122 12.85 8.28 1.25
N GLY A 123 12.55 9.01 2.32
CA GLY A 123 13.15 10.32 2.59
C GLY A 123 12.61 11.47 1.73
N CYS A 124 11.45 11.31 1.09
CA CYS A 124 10.81 12.34 0.28
C CYS A 124 9.28 12.36 0.44
N ASP A 125 8.61 13.32 -0.20
CA ASP A 125 7.15 13.44 -0.19
C ASP A 125 6.48 12.28 -0.96
N GLN A 126 5.30 11.82 -0.52
CA GLN A 126 4.60 10.72 -1.19
C GLN A 126 4.27 10.98 -2.68
N LEU A 127 4.14 12.25 -3.08
CA LEU A 127 3.88 12.61 -4.48
C LEU A 127 5.11 12.50 -5.36
N GLU A 128 6.30 12.48 -4.75
CA GLU A 128 7.56 12.30 -5.45
C GLU A 128 7.83 10.83 -5.78
N LEU A 129 7.02 9.92 -5.24
CA LEU A 129 7.18 8.48 -5.39
C LEU A 129 6.28 7.87 -6.48
N PRO A 130 6.71 6.75 -7.10
CA PRO A 130 5.87 5.98 -8.00
C PRO A 130 4.67 5.42 -7.25
N ARG A 131 3.47 5.73 -7.75
CA ARG A 131 2.20 5.29 -7.16
C ARG A 131 1.36 4.54 -8.18
N VAL A 132 0.76 3.45 -7.74
CA VAL A 132 -0.25 2.68 -8.50
C VAL A 132 -1.57 2.62 -7.77
N ILE A 133 -2.64 2.51 -8.54
CA ILE A 133 -3.97 2.14 -8.08
C ILE A 133 -4.44 0.92 -8.89
N GLY A 134 -4.91 -0.10 -8.19
CA GLY A 134 -5.50 -1.29 -8.76
C GLY A 134 -6.94 -1.49 -8.34
N ASN A 135 -7.74 -2.06 -9.23
CA ASN A 135 -9.14 -2.39 -8.96
C ASN A 135 -9.43 -3.84 -9.37
N SER A 136 -10.22 -4.54 -8.56
CA SER A 136 -10.76 -5.86 -8.90
C SER A 136 -12.13 -6.06 -8.25
N THR A 137 -12.82 -7.14 -8.61
CA THR A 137 -14.09 -7.52 -8.00
C THR A 137 -14.08 -9.00 -7.65
N ALA A 138 -14.85 -9.38 -6.62
CA ALA A 138 -15.15 -10.77 -6.31
C ALA A 138 -16.60 -10.89 -5.87
N THR A 139 -17.17 -12.09 -5.96
CA THR A 139 -18.47 -12.39 -5.37
C THR A 139 -18.27 -13.26 -4.14
N VAL A 140 -18.72 -12.78 -2.98
CA VAL A 140 -18.65 -13.49 -1.69
C VAL A 140 -20.06 -13.55 -1.12
N ASP A 141 -20.54 -14.75 -0.81
CA ASP A 141 -21.90 -14.99 -0.28
C ASP A 141 -23.02 -14.34 -1.13
N GLY A 142 -22.84 -14.32 -2.45
CA GLY A 142 -23.79 -13.72 -3.40
C GLY A 142 -23.75 -12.19 -3.48
N ALA A 143 -22.92 -11.53 -2.68
CA ALA A 143 -22.69 -10.09 -2.75
C ALA A 143 -21.44 -9.79 -3.58
N GLN A 144 -21.55 -8.82 -4.51
CA GLN A 144 -20.39 -8.33 -5.24
C GLN A 144 -19.60 -7.36 -4.35
N MET A 145 -18.32 -7.65 -4.20
CA MET A 145 -17.34 -6.80 -3.52
C MET A 145 -16.45 -6.12 -4.55
N THR A 146 -16.15 -4.85 -4.33
CA THR A 146 -15.14 -4.10 -5.10
C THR A 146 -13.91 -3.92 -4.23
N PHE A 147 -12.74 -4.25 -4.78
CA PHE A 147 -11.47 -4.03 -4.13
C PHE A 147 -10.72 -2.90 -4.81
N THR A 148 -10.09 -2.05 -4.00
CA THR A 148 -9.17 -1.02 -4.46
C THR A 148 -7.86 -1.13 -3.67
N MET A 149 -6.76 -1.34 -4.38
CA MET A 149 -5.41 -1.27 -3.81
C MET A 149 -4.75 0.02 -4.27
N ARG A 150 -4.12 0.74 -3.36
CA ARG A 150 -3.21 1.86 -3.65
C ARG A 150 -1.85 1.47 -3.13
N LEU A 151 -0.81 1.52 -3.96
CA LEU A 151 0.55 1.18 -3.55
C LEU A 151 1.53 2.28 -3.99
N MET A 152 2.55 2.48 -3.18
CA MET A 152 3.64 3.41 -3.39
C MET A 152 4.94 2.64 -3.24
N LEU A 153 5.84 2.78 -4.22
CA LEU A 153 7.18 2.19 -4.15
C LEU A 153 8.07 3.09 -3.30
N LEU A 154 8.35 2.65 -2.07
CA LEU A 154 9.17 3.42 -1.14
C LEU A 154 10.66 3.22 -1.45
N ASP A 155 11.06 1.98 -1.69
CA ASP A 155 12.41 1.56 -2.06
C ASP A 155 12.34 0.27 -2.92
N PRO A 156 13.46 -0.27 -3.45
CA PRO A 156 13.43 -1.43 -4.35
C PRO A 156 12.79 -2.71 -3.76
N ASN A 157 12.71 -2.78 -2.43
CA ASN A 157 12.26 -3.91 -1.65
C ASN A 157 10.98 -3.66 -0.84
N THR A 158 10.44 -2.44 -0.87
CA THR A 158 9.31 -2.04 -0.03
C THR A 158 8.24 -1.30 -0.82
N LEU A 159 7.01 -1.83 -0.83
CA LEU A 159 5.81 -1.09 -1.22
C LEU A 159 4.93 -0.83 0.01
N TYR A 160 4.29 0.32 0.04
CA TYR A 160 3.34 0.69 1.08
C TYR A 160 2.08 1.27 0.48
N GLY A 161 0.92 1.03 1.11
CA GLY A 161 -0.27 1.77 0.75
C GLY A 161 -1.53 1.21 1.38
N ALA A 162 -2.67 1.32 0.71
CA ALA A 162 -3.98 1.03 1.28
C ALA A 162 -4.77 0.00 0.47
N PHE A 163 -5.43 -0.92 1.18
CA PHE A 163 -6.41 -1.85 0.66
C PHE A 163 -7.80 -1.45 1.16
N GLN A 164 -8.75 -1.30 0.22
CA GLN A 164 -10.15 -1.00 0.49
C GLN A 164 -11.02 -2.08 -0.13
N ALA A 165 -12.03 -2.52 0.62
CA ALA A 165 -13.10 -3.38 0.14
C ALA A 165 -14.45 -2.68 0.35
N ASP A 166 -15.25 -2.58 -0.70
CA ASP A 166 -16.59 -2.01 -0.69
C ASP A 166 -17.61 -3.10 -1.01
N VAL A 167 -18.69 -3.20 -0.23
CA VAL A 167 -19.78 -4.16 -0.45
C VAL A 167 -21.10 -3.61 0.06
N VAL A 168 -22.22 -4.07 -0.49
CA VAL A 168 -23.56 -3.83 0.07
C VAL A 168 -24.08 -5.12 0.68
N ALA A 169 -24.14 -5.18 2.01
CA ALA A 169 -24.63 -6.33 2.76
C ALA A 169 -26.04 -6.03 3.28
N ASN A 170 -27.05 -6.82 2.86
CA ASN A 170 -28.45 -6.64 3.27
C ASN A 170 -28.98 -5.19 3.08
N GLY A 171 -28.57 -4.53 1.99
CA GLY A 171 -28.94 -3.14 1.71
C GLY A 171 -28.15 -2.07 2.46
N VAL A 172 -27.17 -2.46 3.29
CA VAL A 172 -26.30 -1.56 4.05
C VAL A 172 -24.92 -1.50 3.38
N PRO A 173 -24.43 -0.30 3.00
CA PRO A 173 -23.05 -0.14 2.55
C PRO A 173 -22.06 -0.46 3.66
N VAL A 174 -21.05 -1.26 3.31
CA VAL A 174 -19.93 -1.62 4.16
C VAL A 174 -18.64 -1.26 3.44
N VAL A 175 -17.75 -0.55 4.12
CA VAL A 175 -16.42 -0.20 3.61
C VAL A 175 -15.37 -0.63 4.62
N ALA A 176 -14.54 -1.60 4.24
CA ALA A 176 -13.36 -1.99 5.00
C ALA A 176 -12.12 -1.29 4.41
N ARG A 177 -11.27 -0.71 5.26
CA ARG A 177 -9.99 -0.12 4.86
C ARG A 177 -8.91 -0.53 5.83
N ARG A 178 -7.75 -0.88 5.30
CA ARG A 178 -6.51 -1.16 6.04
C ARG A 178 -5.32 -0.76 5.17
N ALA A 179 -4.22 -0.35 5.78
CA ALA A 179 -2.98 -0.21 5.02
C ALA A 179 -2.22 -1.55 4.97
N VAL A 180 -1.33 -1.63 4.00
CA VAL A 180 -0.62 -2.84 3.61
C VAL A 180 0.85 -2.50 3.43
N LEU A 181 1.70 -3.44 3.83
CA LEU A 181 3.13 -3.39 3.61
C LEU A 181 3.52 -4.60 2.78
N LEU A 182 4.16 -4.38 1.64
CA LEU A 182 4.70 -5.46 0.83
C LEU A 182 6.23 -5.40 0.88
N ASN A 183 6.84 -6.56 1.14
CA ASN A 183 8.28 -6.74 1.07
C ASN A 183 8.61 -7.77 0.00
N ARG A 184 9.79 -7.72 -0.61
CA ARG A 184 10.22 -8.76 -1.56
C ARG A 184 10.20 -10.14 -0.89
N ALA A 185 9.61 -11.13 -1.56
CA ALA A 185 9.48 -12.49 -1.02
C ALA A 185 10.82 -13.23 -0.94
N ASN A 186 11.81 -12.87 -1.79
CA ASN A 186 13.18 -13.40 -1.78
C ASN A 186 14.15 -12.27 -2.16
N PRO A 187 14.67 -11.48 -1.20
CA PRO A 187 15.60 -10.38 -1.47
C PRO A 187 17.01 -10.85 -1.88
#